data_AF-A0A923XJW6-F1
#
_entry.id   AF-A0A923XJW6-F1
#
_cell.length_a   1.000
_cell.length_b   1.000
_cell.length_c   1.000
_cell.angle_alpha   90.00
_cell.angle_beta   90.00
_cell.angle_gamma   90.00
#
_symmetry.space_group_name_H-M   'P 1'
#
loop_
_entity.id
_entity.type
_entity.pdbx_description
1 polymer ?
#
loop_
_entity_poly.entity_id
_entity_poly.type
_entity_poly.pdbx_seq_one_letter_code
_entity_poly.pdbx_strand_id
1 'polypeptide(L)' 'MTSRLIQGYEVVIGFETHTQLSTRSKIFSRASTAFGAEPNTQAAPVDLALPGTLPVMN' A
#
# COMPACT_ATOMS: atom_id res chain seq x y z
N MET A 1 -19.01 -10.34 -29.35
CA MET A 1 -19.32 -8.97 -28.86
C MET A 1 -18.11 -8.11 -29.20
N THR A 2 -18.27 -7.09 -30.03
CA THR A 2 -17.19 -6.16 -30.43
C THR A 2 -17.23 -4.90 -29.57
N SER A 3 -16.07 -4.32 -29.26
CA SER A 3 -15.96 -3.09 -28.47
C SER A 3 -16.45 -1.87 -29.28
N ARG A 4 -16.91 -0.83 -28.57
CA ARG A 4 -17.40 0.41 -29.18
C ARG A 4 -16.23 1.24 -29.70
N LEU A 5 -16.26 1.58 -30.99
CA LEU A 5 -15.29 2.51 -31.59
C LEU A 5 -15.66 3.97 -31.28
N ILE A 6 -14.67 4.75 -30.86
CA ILE A 6 -14.74 6.21 -30.69
C ILE A 6 -13.97 6.84 -31.85
N GLN A 7 -14.66 7.60 -32.71
CA GLN A 7 -14.08 8.20 -33.92
C GLN A 7 -13.33 7.19 -34.83
N GLY A 8 -13.78 5.93 -34.85
CA GLY A 8 -13.16 4.86 -35.65
C GLY A 8 -12.08 4.06 -34.92
N TYR A 9 -11.76 4.37 -33.65
CA TYR A 9 -10.72 3.69 -32.87
C TYR A 9 -11.28 3.00 -31.62
N GLU A 10 -10.69 1.88 -31.22
CA GLU A 10 -10.95 1.26 -29.93
C GLU A 10 -10.20 2.01 -28.81
N VAL A 11 -10.90 2.34 -27.74
CA VAL A 11 -10.30 3.03 -26.59
C VAL A 11 -10.08 2.02 -25.47
N VAL A 12 -8.81 1.81 -25.11
CA VAL A 12 -8.39 0.93 -24.02
C VAL A 12 -7.70 1.77 -22.95
N ILE A 13 -8.27 1.81 -21.74
CA ILE A 13 -7.77 2.59 -20.60
C ILE A 13 -7.67 1.68 -19.39
N GLY A 14 -6.55 1.75 -18.67
CA GLY A 14 -6.34 1.09 -17.39
C GLY A 14 -5.96 2.11 -16.32
N PHE A 15 -6.45 1.91 -15.10
CA PHE A 15 -6.06 2.69 -13.93
C PHE A 15 -5.56 1.76 -12.84
N GLU A 16 -4.53 2.20 -12.12
CA GLU A 16 -4.08 1.62 -10.87
C GLU A 16 -4.16 2.70 -9.80
N THR A 17 -4.87 2.42 -8.71
CA THR A 17 -5.12 3.38 -7.64
C THR A 17 -4.70 2.80 -6.32
N HIS A 18 -3.96 3.58 -5.53
CA HIS A 18 -3.59 3.23 -4.17
C HIS A 18 -4.33 4.13 -3.18
N THR A 19 -4.80 3.54 -2.09
CA THR A 19 -5.38 4.27 -0.95
C THR A 19 -4.71 3.82 0.33
N GLN A 20 -4.38 4.78 1.20
CA GLN A 20 -3.81 4.50 2.51
C GLN A 20 -4.93 4.40 3.53
N LEU A 21 -5.11 3.23 4.15
CA LEU A 21 -6.07 3.05 5.23
C LEU A 21 -5.67 3.90 6.45
N SER A 22 -6.65 4.56 7.07
CA SER A 22 -6.47 5.37 8.29
C SER A 22 -6.38 4.50 9.56
N THR A 23 -5.59 3.43 9.54
CA THR A 23 -5.32 2.59 10.71
C THR A 23 -4.35 3.30 11.66
N ARG A 24 -4.27 2.86 12.92
CA ARG A 24 -3.31 3.39 13.91
C ARG A 24 -1.93 2.73 13.83
N SER A 25 -1.88 1.49 13.31
CA SER A 25 -0.69 0.67 13.15
C SER A 25 -0.57 0.12 11.73
N LYS A 26 0.65 -0.26 11.34
CA LYS A 26 0.95 -0.88 10.05
C LYS A 26 0.24 -2.24 9.89
N ILE A 27 0.16 -2.72 8.65
CA ILE A 27 -0.58 -3.94 8.31
C ILE A 27 0.01 -5.22 8.93
N PHE A 28 1.33 -5.30 9.12
CA PHE A 28 2.01 -6.50 9.63
C PHE A 28 2.83 -6.26 10.91
N SER A 29 2.72 -5.07 11.49
CA SER A 29 3.49 -4.66 12.67
C SER A 29 2.70 -3.70 13.54
N ARG A 30 3.12 -3.56 14.80
CA ARG A 30 2.49 -2.62 15.74
C ARG A 30 3.06 -1.19 15.64
N ALA A 31 3.95 -0.91 14.69
CA ALA A 31 4.49 0.44 14.49
C ALA A 31 3.40 1.39 13.97
N SER A 32 3.51 2.68 14.30
CA SER A 32 2.53 3.70 13.92
C SER A 32 2.57 4.00 12.41
N THR A 33 1.43 4.44 11.89
CA THR A 33 1.22 4.97 10.53
C THR A 33 1.11 6.51 10.53
N ALA A 34 1.35 7.17 11.67
CA ALA A 34 1.19 8.62 11.80
C ALA A 34 2.28 9.39 11.03
N PHE A 35 1.89 10.43 10.32
CA PHE A 35 2.81 11.28 9.57
C PHE A 35 3.70 12.15 10.48
N GLY A 36 4.92 12.45 10.03
CA GLY A 36 5.78 13.50 10.61
C GLY A 36 6.75 13.06 11.70
N ALA A 37 6.98 11.76 11.90
CA ALA A 37 7.96 11.28 12.86
C ALA A 37 9.41 11.41 12.35
N GLU A 38 10.37 11.46 13.28
CA GLU A 38 11.79 11.45 12.97
C GLU A 38 12.20 10.16 12.23
N PRO A 39 13.26 10.20 11.39
CA PRO A 39 13.70 9.05 10.62
C PRO A 39 13.90 7.78 11.48
N ASN A 40 13.33 6.66 11.01
CA ASN A 40 13.44 5.34 11.62
C ASN A 40 12.86 5.20 13.05
N THR A 41 12.10 6.18 13.56
CA THR A 41 11.49 6.10 14.90
C THR A 41 10.15 5.35 14.93
N GLN A 42 9.46 5.24 13.79
CA GLN A 42 8.24 4.45 13.63
C GLN A 42 8.53 3.13 12.88
N ALA A 43 9.54 2.39 13.34
CA ALA A 43 9.92 1.10 12.79
C ALA A 43 9.88 0.01 13.86
N ALA A 44 9.44 -1.18 13.45
CA ALA A 44 9.53 -2.42 14.21
C ALA A 44 10.49 -3.40 13.53
N PRO A 45 10.98 -4.46 14.22
CA PRO A 45 11.85 -5.48 13.61
C PRO A 45 11.36 -6.04 12.27
N VAL A 46 10.04 -6.25 12.15
CA VAL A 46 9.41 -6.73 10.89
C VAL A 46 9.45 -5.68 9.77
N ASP A 47 9.36 -4.39 10.11
CA ASP A 47 9.45 -3.30 9.12
C ASP A 47 10.87 -3.17 8.56
N LEU A 48 11.86 -3.53 9.38
CA LEU A 48 13.28 -3.54 9.05
C LEU A 48 13.76 -4.88 8.46
N ALA A 49 12.83 -5.84 8.27
CA ALA A 49 13.13 -7.19 7.79
C ALA A 49 14.25 -7.89 8.58
N LEU A 50 14.29 -7.71 9.91
CA LEU A 50 15.29 -8.38 10.73
C LEU A 50 15.08 -9.90 10.73
N PRO A 51 16.17 -10.69 10.80
CA PRO A 51 16.08 -12.15 10.83
C PRO A 51 15.18 -12.68 11.95
N GLY A 52 14.35 -13.67 11.65
CA GLY A 52 13.47 -14.33 12.63
C GLY A 52 12.17 -13.58 12.95
N THR A 53 11.89 -12.47 12.26
CA THR A 53 10.63 -11.74 12.42
C THR A 53 9.49 -12.39 11.62
N LEU A 54 8.27 -12.35 12.17
CA LEU A 54 7.06 -12.88 11.53
C LEU A 54 6.00 -11.78 11.40
N PRO A 55 5.28 -11.69 10.27
CA PRO A 55 4.20 -10.72 10.10
C PRO A 55 2.98 -11.10 10.93
N VAL A 56 2.33 -10.11 11.55
CA VAL A 56 1.03 -10.29 12.21
C VAL A 56 0.05 -9.28 11.63
N MET A 57 -0.98 -9.79 10.95
CA MET A 57 -2.01 -8.96 10.31
C MET A 57 -2.75 -8.12 11.36
N ASN A 58 -2.97 -6.83 11.03
CA ASN A 58 -3.81 -5.91 11.78
C ASN A 58 -5.29 -6.25 11.63
#